data_AF-A0A357CBI6-F1
#
_entry.id   AF-A0A357CBI6-F1
#
_cell.length_a   1.000
_cell.length_b   1.000
_cell.length_c   1.000
_cell.angle_alpha   90.00
_cell.angle_beta   90.00
_cell.angle_gamma   90.00
#
_symmetry.space_group_name_H-M   'P 1'
#
loop_
_entity.id
_entity.type
_entity.pdbx_description
1 polymer ?
#
loop_
_entity_poly.entity_id
_entity_poly.type
_entity_poly.pdbx_seq_one_letter_code
_entity_poly.pdbx_strand_id
1 'polypeptide(L)' 'MATEVRVGKAESLDSALRRFKRQCQKSGVLAEARKHEHYEKPSVRRKKKSEAARRRKFK' A
#
# COMPACT_ATOMS: atom_id res chain seq x y z
N MET A 1 -7.32 -3.39 -8.64
CA MET A 1 -6.98 -2.13 -9.36
C MET A 1 -5.48 -2.09 -9.55
N ALA A 2 -4.99 -2.53 -10.70
CA ALA A 2 -3.57 -2.54 -11.01
C ALA A 2 -3.09 -1.12 -11.32
N THR A 3 -1.93 -0.76 -10.79
CA THR A 3 -1.31 0.55 -10.99
C THR A 3 -0.52 0.56 -12.31
N GLU A 4 -1.11 1.10 -13.37
CA GLU A 4 -0.42 1.33 -14.65
C GLU A 4 0.40 2.63 -14.59
N VAL A 5 1.68 2.58 -14.98
CA VAL A 5 2.54 3.76 -15.14
C VAL A 5 3.09 3.74 -16.56
N ARG A 6 2.63 4.68 -17.39
CA ARG A 6 3.12 4.86 -18.76
C ARG A 6 4.41 5.68 -18.72
N VAL A 7 5.46 5.15 -19.32
CA VAL A 7 6.79 5.78 -19.38
C VAL A 7 6.89 6.65 -20.64
N GLY A 8 7.27 7.92 -20.47
CA GLY A 8 7.49 8.83 -21.59
C GLY A 8 8.87 8.63 -22.24
N LYS A 9 9.01 8.97 -23.53
CA LYS A 9 10.25 8.80 -24.32
C LYS A 9 11.48 9.54 -23.76
N ALA A 10 11.30 10.51 -22.85
CA ALA A 10 12.37 11.33 -22.26
C ALA A 10 12.62 11.04 -20.77
N GLU A 11 12.04 9.97 -20.21
CA GLU A 11 12.21 9.63 -18.80
C GLU A 11 13.32 8.60 -18.59
N SER A 12 14.14 8.80 -17.55
CA SER A 12 15.06 7.77 -17.09
C SER A 12 14.28 6.63 -16.43
N LEU A 13 14.73 5.39 -16.66
CA LEU A 13 14.12 4.17 -16.12
C LEU A 13 13.94 4.25 -14.59
N ASP A 14 14.91 4.84 -13.89
CA ASP A 14 14.87 4.98 -12.43
C ASP A 14 13.76 5.92 -11.95
N SER A 15 13.48 7.00 -12.68
CA SER A 15 12.36 7.92 -12.38
C SER A 15 11.01 7.23 -12.54
N ALA A 16 10.85 6.43 -13.60
CA ALA A 16 9.66 5.61 -13.82
C ALA A 16 9.45 4.58 -12.70
N LEU A 17 10.50 3.86 -12.31
CA LEU A 17 10.47 2.90 -11.21
C LEU A 17 10.11 3.55 -9.87
N ARG A 18 10.62 4.75 -9.60
CA ARG A 18 10.31 5.49 -8.38
C ARG A 18 8.84 5.88 -8.30
N ARG A 19 8.24 6.34 -9.41
CA ARG A 19 6.80 6.63 -9.46
C ARG A 19 5.97 5.36 -9.32
N PHE A 20 6.34 4.28 -9.99
CA PHE A 20 5.67 2.99 -9.85
C PHE A 20 5.67 2.50 -8.40
N LYS A 21 6.83 2.53 -7.72
CA LYS A 21 6.92 2.17 -6.30
C LYS A 21 6.01 3.03 -5.42
N ARG A 22 5.93 4.34 -5.66
CA ARG A 22 5.00 5.23 -4.93
C ARG A 22 3.53 4.91 -5.23
N GLN A 23 3.19 4.64 -6.50
CA GLN A 23 1.83 4.28 -6.91
C GLN A 23 1.40 2.96 -6.25
N CYS A 24 2.28 1.95 -6.23
CA CYS A 24 2.08 0.68 -5.55
C CYS A 24 1.88 0.86 -4.03
N GLN A 25 2.70 1.69 -3.39
CA GLN A 25 2.54 2.03 -1.96
C GLN A 25 1.21 2.74 -1.70
N LYS A 26 0.81 3.69 -2.55
CA LYS A 26 -0.46 4.43 -2.42
C LYS A 26 -1.67 3.52 -2.65
N SER A 27 -1.57 2.57 -3.58
CA SER A 27 -2.64 1.61 -3.87
C SER A 27 -2.88 0.63 -2.73
N GLY A 28 -1.91 0.45 -1.82
CA GLY A 28 -2.08 -0.41 -0.64
C GLY A 28 -2.10 -1.91 -0.94
N VAL A 29 -1.88 -2.33 -2.21
CA VAL A 29 -1.95 -3.74 -2.65
C VAL A 29 -1.05 -4.65 -1.81
N LEU A 30 0.18 -4.21 -1.51
CA LEU A 30 1.11 -4.98 -0.67
C LEU A 30 0.67 -5.07 0.80
N ALA A 31 -0.10 -4.10 1.30
CA ALA A 31 -0.62 -4.11 2.65
C ALA A 31 -1.88 -4.99 2.76
N GLU A 32 -2.71 -5.03 1.71
CA GLU A 32 -3.84 -5.97 1.62
C GLU A 32 -3.37 -7.42 1.50
N ALA A 33 -2.37 -7.69 0.67
CA ALA A 33 -1.77 -9.02 0.55
C ALA A 33 -1.35 -9.56 1.93
N ARG A 34 -0.55 -8.78 2.68
CA ARG A 34 -0.12 -9.15 4.04
C ARG A 34 -1.25 -9.36 5.03
N LYS A 35 -2.34 -8.60 4.89
CA LYS A 35 -3.52 -8.72 5.76
C LYS A 35 -4.33 -9.99 5.47
N HIS A 36 -4.22 -10.54 4.26
CA HIS A 36 -4.95 -11.72 3.81
C HIS A 36 -4.08 -12.98 3.77
N GLU A 37 -2.78 -12.90 4.08
CA GLU A 37 -1.87 -14.06 4.16
C GLU A 37 -2.36 -15.11 5.17
N HIS A 38 -2.99 -14.69 6.27
CA HIS A 38 -3.49 -15.57 7.30
C HIS A 38 -4.87 -15.11 7.80
N TYR A 39 -5.71 -16.07 8.18
CA TYR A 39 -7.00 -15.75 8.77
C TYR A 39 -6.80 -15.09 10.14
N GLU A 40 -7.30 -13.87 10.26
CA GLU A 40 -7.46 -13.21 11.55
C GLU A 40 -8.93 -13.20 11.97
N LYS A 41 -9.17 -13.59 13.22
CA LYS A 41 -10.49 -13.49 13.85
C LYS A 41 -11.02 -12.04 13.74
N PRO A 42 -12.32 -11.82 13.50
CA PRO A 42 -12.90 -10.49 13.34
C PRO A 42 -12.59 -9.52 14.49
N SER A 43 -12.47 -10.01 15.73
CA SER A 43 -12.10 -9.19 16.90
C SER A 43 -10.68 -8.62 16.79
N VAL A 44 -9.71 -9.44 16.37
CA VAL A 44 -8.32 -9.05 16.18
C VAL A 44 -8.19 -8.03 15.06
N ARG A 45 -8.89 -8.25 13.94
CA ARG A 45 -8.97 -7.30 12.82
C ARG A 45 -9.51 -5.94 13.25
N ARG A 46 -10.57 -5.91 14.07
CA ARG A 46 -11.15 -4.66 14.63
C ARG A 46 -10.16 -3.95 15.56
N LYS A 47 -9.49 -4.69 16.44
CA LYS A 47 -8.46 -4.14 17.34
C LYS A 47 -7.30 -3.51 16.56
N LYS A 48 -6.69 -4.25 15.62
CA LYS A 48 -5.60 -3.75 14.76
C LYS A 48 -6.01 -2.51 13.96
N LYS A 49 -7.25 -2.45 13.45
CA LYS A 49 -7.78 -1.26 12.76
C LYS A 49 -7.83 -0.03 13.67
N SER A 50 -8.31 -0.20 14.91
CA SER A 50 -8.38 0.90 15.89
C SER A 50 -7.00 1.39 16.32
N GLU A 51 -6.04 0.48 16.53
CA GLU A 51 -4.65 0.82 16.87
C GLU A 51 -3.97 1.57 15.73
N ALA A 52 -4.15 1.12 14.49
CA ALA A 52 -3.63 1.81 13.30
C ALA A 52 -4.22 3.23 13.16
N ALA A 53 -5.50 3.41 13.45
CA ALA A 53 -6.15 4.72 13.42
C ALA A 53 -5.62 5.65 14.53
N ARG A 54 -5.40 5.14 15.74
CA ARG A 54 -4.78 5.91 16.84
C ARG A 54 -3.36 6.33 16.49
N ARG A 55 -2.54 5.40 15.98
CA ARG A 55 -1.16 5.71 15.53
C ARG A 55 -1.11 6.78 14.44
N ARG A 56 -2.13 6.88 13.58
CA ARG A 56 -2.24 7.96 12.58
C ARG A 56 -2.70 9.30 13.15
N LYS A 57 -3.41 9.33 14.29
CA LYS A 57 -3.83 10.58 14.94
C LYS A 57 -2.69 11.27 15.69
N PHE A 58 -1.72 10.50 16.17
CA PHE A 58 -0.58 11.01 16.93
C PHE A 58 0.69 11.18 16.07
N LYS A 59 0.57 11.05 14.74
CA LYS A 59 1.65 11.26 13.78
C LYS A 59 1.30 12.44 12.90
#